data_AF-A0A2N2YVK4-F1
#
_entry.id   AF-A0A2N2YVK4-F1
#
_cell.length_a   1.000
_cell.length_b   1.000
_cell.length_c   1.000
_cell.angle_alpha   90.00
_cell.angle_beta   90.00
_cell.angle_gamma   90.00
#
_symmetry.space_group_name_H-M   'P 1'
#
loop_
_entity.id
_entity.type
_entity.pdbx_description
1 polymer ?
#
loop_
_entity_poly.entity_id
_entity_poly.type
_entity_poly.pdbx_seq_one_letter_code
_entity_poly.pdbx_strand_id
1 'polypeptide(L)'
;MNIAMPIRKKKTDQPIKLFENIALTFSGGGYRASTFGLGILSYLNQARICNKSLLENVKGLSTVSGGTLTGATYACYAAEGKNFNNFYTHFYKTLEEDKLLGVALAKLDSAELWKNSHKKRSLINAFALAYAELLTDNTFRCLREQKSHLEDICFNATDFSFGLAFRFQTSGIFGNYHLQNTNLDALSNEMKIADAIASSSCFPMGFEPMVLPDDYVSDHNSTTYVAIKAQKEFEKGVGIMDGGIVDNQGIGSIMNTNVRREKEGKPYDLIMVCDVGSYFMNPWQPSKLSIDGEGGSASPKKIYQTIVKKLRSSWWIWLLPIPIAAALLIGGFFSQNGTWLFIGGGAMAMFAILASIVRLFIDKIVHRVLKIWGWVMGMVPGFMRDKLVHFEDLRLRLVQRMLEERGTSAIKMISEIFLKQIRRLNYNLFYEHQDLKDRRITALIYELTKEQYQNGESDEKESEVKRGQIPDPGDGIYAAAKIASEMGTTLWFSIEDKKVYRLKNLVSCGQFTACFNLLKYCVDLKSSKAKVNPELLDEMIEVFANDWRKFIKNPYWLHDQDRN
;
A
#
# COMPACT_ATOMS: atom_id res chain seq x y z
N MET A 1 16.83 -2.88 -8.54
CA MET A 1 17.46 -3.41 -7.31
C MET A 1 18.79 -2.70 -7.10
N ASN A 2 18.81 -1.59 -6.34
CA ASN A 2 20.01 -0.78 -6.07
C ASN A 2 20.22 -0.67 -4.56
N ILE A 3 20.40 -1.83 -3.90
CA ILE A 3 21.06 -1.88 -2.60
C ILE A 3 22.46 -2.42 -2.86
N ALA A 4 23.23 -1.70 -3.66
CA ALA A 4 24.68 -1.83 -3.57
C ALA A 4 25.09 -1.04 -2.31
N MET A 5 24.79 -1.59 -1.13
CA MET A 5 25.52 -1.18 0.07
C MET A 5 26.92 -1.73 -0.14
N PRO A 6 27.94 -0.89 -0.41
CA PRO A 6 29.29 -1.40 -0.49
C PRO A 6 29.60 -2.02 0.87
N ILE A 7 29.84 -3.33 0.90
CA ILE A 7 30.33 -4.05 2.08
C ILE A 7 31.70 -3.42 2.39
N ARG A 8 31.71 -2.37 3.20
CA ARG A 8 32.93 -1.67 3.61
C ARG A 8 33.44 -2.35 4.87
N LYS A 9 34.77 -2.49 4.94
CA LYS A 9 35.46 -2.84 6.18
C LYS A 9 35.15 -1.78 7.24
N LYS A 10 34.95 -2.24 8.48
CA LYS A 10 34.58 -1.45 9.66
C LYS A 10 35.36 -0.13 9.70
N LYS A 11 34.67 1.01 9.52
CA LYS A 11 35.36 2.29 9.24
C LYS A 11 35.46 3.23 10.43
N THR A 12 34.71 3.01 11.51
CA THR A 12 34.65 3.97 12.60
C THR A 12 34.99 3.35 13.94
N ASP A 13 36.19 3.65 14.43
CA ASP A 13 36.59 3.47 15.83
C ASP A 13 36.19 4.70 16.68
N GLN A 14 35.42 5.62 16.09
CA GLN A 14 34.92 6.84 16.73
C GLN A 14 33.78 6.52 17.70
N PRO A 15 33.71 7.24 18.83
CA PRO A 15 32.62 7.11 19.78
C PRO A 15 31.30 7.55 19.14
N ILE A 16 30.22 6.81 19.44
CA ILE A 16 28.86 7.12 18.99
C ILE A 16 28.35 8.30 19.81
N LYS A 17 27.79 9.31 19.13
CA LYS A 17 27.19 10.47 19.80
C LYS A 17 25.72 10.18 20.08
N LEU A 18 25.48 9.54 21.21
CA LEU A 18 24.19 8.95 21.56
C LEU A 18 23.04 9.95 21.35
N PHE A 19 22.11 9.59 20.45
CA PHE A 19 20.92 10.37 20.08
C PHE A 19 21.14 11.77 19.50
N GLU A 20 22.33 12.13 18.99
CA GLU A 20 22.54 13.45 18.33
C GLU A 20 21.94 13.50 16.92
N ASN A 21 22.11 12.44 16.12
CA ASN A 21 21.59 12.35 14.75
C ASN A 21 20.73 11.09 14.58
N ILE A 22 19.42 11.21 14.75
CA ILE A 22 18.49 10.10 14.60
C ILE A 22 17.92 10.08 13.18
N ALA A 23 17.83 8.90 12.58
CA ALA A 23 17.05 8.65 11.38
C ALA A 23 15.87 7.73 11.69
N LEU A 24 14.68 8.12 11.23
CA LEU A 24 13.47 7.30 11.33
C LEU A 24 13.09 6.76 9.97
N THR A 25 12.62 5.51 9.94
CA THR A 25 11.86 4.99 8.81
C THR A 25 10.44 4.62 9.23
N PHE A 26 9.44 5.00 8.43
CA PHE A 26 8.06 4.54 8.58
C PHE A 26 7.67 3.67 7.39
N SER A 27 7.40 2.40 7.65
CA SER A 27 6.99 1.44 6.64
C SER A 27 5.63 1.74 6.01
N GLY A 28 5.33 1.06 4.89
CA GLY A 28 4.00 1.03 4.31
C GLY A 28 3.01 0.15 5.09
N GLY A 29 1.72 0.49 5.02
CA GLY A 29 0.66 -0.25 5.72
C GLY A 29 -0.67 0.49 5.92
N GLY A 30 -0.97 1.53 5.13
CA GLY A 30 -2.19 2.33 5.30
C GLY A 30 -2.29 3.00 6.68
N TYR A 31 -3.51 3.19 7.18
CA TYR A 31 -3.77 3.81 8.49
C TYR A 31 -3.08 3.08 9.64
N ARG A 32 -2.85 1.76 9.55
CA ARG A 32 -2.05 1.03 10.54
C ARG A 32 -0.65 1.64 10.69
N ALA A 33 0.04 1.86 9.56
CA ALA A 33 1.36 2.48 9.55
C ALA A 33 1.29 3.94 10.00
N SER A 34 0.28 4.69 9.50
CA SER A 34 0.13 6.11 9.83
C SER A 34 -0.03 6.32 11.34
N THR A 35 -0.94 5.58 11.96
CA THR A 35 -1.26 5.71 13.37
C THR A 35 -0.15 5.19 14.29
N PHE A 36 0.48 4.07 13.93
CA PHE A 36 1.64 3.56 14.67
C PHE A 36 2.82 4.55 14.63
N GLY A 37 3.10 5.12 13.46
CA GLY A 37 4.12 6.18 13.30
C GLY A 37 3.79 7.45 14.10
N LEU A 38 2.52 7.83 14.20
CA LEU A 38 2.08 8.96 15.05
C LEU A 38 2.44 8.71 16.52
N GLY A 39 2.21 7.49 17.01
CA GLY A 39 2.58 7.08 18.36
C GLY A 39 4.09 7.14 18.62
N ILE A 40 4.90 6.73 17.65
CA ILE A 40 6.36 6.81 17.76
C ILE A 40 6.83 8.26 17.83
N LEU A 41 6.33 9.13 16.95
CA LEU A 41 6.67 10.56 16.99
C LEU A 41 6.25 11.20 18.32
N SER A 42 5.07 10.84 18.84
CA SER A 42 4.59 11.28 20.15
C SER A 42 5.56 10.87 21.28
N TYR A 43 6.00 9.61 21.30
CA TYR A 43 6.94 9.17 22.31
C TYR A 43 8.32 9.84 22.20
N LEU A 44 8.84 10.03 20.98
CA LEU A 44 10.09 10.76 20.78
C LEU A 44 9.98 12.24 21.18
N ASN A 45 8.79 12.83 21.08
CA ASN A 45 8.54 14.19 21.57
C ASN A 45 8.48 14.23 23.11
N GLN A 46 7.95 13.18 23.75
CA GLN A 46 7.86 13.05 25.20
C GLN A 46 9.22 12.77 25.85
N ALA A 47 10.02 11.88 25.28
CA ALA A 47 11.33 11.53 25.81
C ALA A 47 12.30 12.69 25.60
N ARG A 48 13.00 13.11 26.67
CA ARG A 48 13.89 14.27 26.66
C ARG A 48 15.33 13.89 26.96
N ILE A 49 16.25 14.61 26.32
CA ILE A 49 17.70 14.56 26.51
C ILE A 49 18.21 16.00 26.65
N CYS A 50 18.90 16.32 27.73
CA CYS A 50 19.42 17.68 28.00
C CYS A 50 18.39 18.81 27.76
N ASN A 51 17.15 18.65 28.26
CA ASN A 51 16.00 19.56 28.09
C ASN A 51 15.42 19.72 26.67
N LYS A 52 15.89 18.94 25.69
CA LYS A 52 15.31 18.86 24.34
C LYS A 52 14.58 17.54 24.15
N SER A 53 13.56 17.51 23.30
CA SER A 53 12.94 16.21 22.96
C SER A 53 13.87 15.41 22.04
N LEU A 54 13.82 14.08 22.11
CA LEU A 54 14.56 13.24 21.16
C LEU A 54 14.09 13.50 19.72
N LEU A 55 12.83 13.89 19.54
CA LEU A 55 12.27 14.26 18.24
C LEU A 55 13.04 15.41 17.57
N GLU A 56 13.53 16.40 18.31
CA GLU A 56 14.36 17.50 17.77
C GLU A 56 15.74 17.04 17.25
N ASN A 57 16.17 15.83 17.64
CA ASN A 57 17.40 15.20 17.15
C ASN A 57 17.15 14.26 15.96
N VAL A 58 15.90 14.10 15.52
CA VAL A 58 15.59 13.39 14.27
C VAL A 58 16.00 14.27 13.11
N LYS A 59 17.04 13.84 12.37
CA LYS A 59 17.58 14.51 11.19
C LYS A 59 17.15 13.84 9.90
N GLY A 60 16.95 12.51 9.92
CA GLY A 60 16.52 11.73 8.76
C GLY A 60 15.09 11.21 8.91
N LEU A 61 14.30 11.31 7.85
CA LEU A 61 12.95 10.74 7.78
C LEU A 61 12.71 10.12 6.41
N SER A 62 12.56 8.79 6.38
CA SER A 62 12.20 8.03 5.19
C SER A 62 10.86 7.35 5.38
N THR A 63 9.91 7.53 4.46
CA THR A 63 8.57 6.97 4.63
C THR A 63 8.05 6.31 3.37
N VAL A 64 7.13 5.37 3.55
CA VAL A 64 6.51 4.59 2.48
C VAL A 64 5.00 4.49 2.73
N SER A 65 4.19 4.65 1.68
CA SER A 65 2.74 4.41 1.70
C SER A 65 2.04 5.05 2.90
N GLY A 66 1.32 4.25 3.71
CA GLY A 66 0.71 4.68 4.97
C GLY A 66 1.61 5.52 5.89
N GLY A 67 2.90 5.17 6.00
CA GLY A 67 3.87 5.93 6.79
C GLY A 67 4.13 7.34 6.23
N THR A 68 3.97 7.54 4.92
CA THR A 68 4.12 8.85 4.27
C THR A 68 3.01 9.81 4.65
N LEU A 69 1.78 9.35 4.95
CA LEU A 69 0.72 10.23 5.42
C LEU A 69 1.15 10.97 6.71
N THR A 70 1.67 10.22 7.69
CA THR A 70 2.14 10.79 8.97
C THR A 70 3.41 11.60 8.77
N GLY A 71 4.44 11.01 8.14
CA GLY A 71 5.75 11.65 8.05
C GLY A 71 5.75 12.89 7.18
N ALA A 72 5.01 12.91 6.07
CA ALA A 72 4.93 14.08 5.21
C ALA A 72 4.12 15.22 5.84
N THR A 73 3.00 14.89 6.51
CA THR A 73 2.22 15.89 7.27
C THR A 73 3.06 16.48 8.39
N TYR A 74 3.76 15.63 9.16
CA TYR A 74 4.66 16.08 10.21
C TYR A 74 5.80 16.96 9.69
N ALA A 75 6.45 16.55 8.60
CA ALA A 75 7.53 17.31 7.98
C ALA A 75 7.07 18.72 7.55
N CYS A 76 5.85 18.83 7.01
CA CYS A 76 5.27 20.14 6.68
C CYS A 76 5.03 21.00 7.92
N TYR A 77 4.46 20.44 8.99
CA TYR A 77 4.26 21.17 10.25
C TYR A 77 5.60 21.64 10.86
N ALA A 78 6.62 20.78 10.83
CA ALA A 78 7.96 21.11 11.32
C ALA A 78 8.62 22.21 10.47
N ALA A 79 8.47 22.16 9.14
CA ALA A 79 8.95 23.21 8.22
C ALA A 79 8.24 24.55 8.46
N GLU A 80 6.96 24.53 8.79
CA GLU A 80 6.20 25.75 9.12
C GLU A 80 6.49 26.30 10.54
N GLY A 81 7.38 25.65 11.31
CA GLY A 81 7.67 26.05 12.69
C GLY A 81 6.51 25.83 13.66
N LYS A 82 5.51 25.00 13.31
CA LYS A 82 4.40 24.65 14.19
C LYS A 82 4.88 23.67 15.25
N ASN A 83 4.39 23.81 16.48
CA ASN A 83 4.71 22.88 17.54
C ASN A 83 4.14 21.47 17.26
N PHE A 84 4.72 20.46 17.91
CA PHE A 84 4.31 19.06 17.75
C PHE A 84 2.83 18.83 18.12
N ASN A 85 2.31 19.52 19.14
CA ASN A 85 0.93 19.32 19.61
C ASN A 85 -0.11 19.72 18.55
N ASN A 86 0.16 20.78 17.78
CA ASN A 86 -0.69 21.20 16.67
C ASN A 86 -0.74 20.14 15.57
N PHE A 87 0.41 19.52 15.26
CA PHE A 87 0.49 18.40 14.32
C PHE A 87 -0.30 17.20 14.85
N TYR A 88 -0.02 16.78 16.09
CA TYR A 88 -0.65 15.61 16.70
C TYR A 88 -2.17 15.76 16.75
N THR A 89 -2.66 16.90 17.23
CA THR A 89 -4.10 17.20 17.34
C THR A 89 -4.78 17.16 15.97
N HIS A 90 -4.20 17.84 14.98
CA HIS A 90 -4.76 17.86 13.61
C HIS A 90 -4.78 16.46 13.01
N PHE A 91 -3.64 15.78 13.00
CA PHE A 91 -3.50 14.49 12.32
C PHE A 91 -4.30 13.38 13.01
N TYR A 92 -4.32 13.35 14.34
CA TYR A 92 -5.17 12.43 15.10
C TYR A 92 -6.64 12.67 14.76
N LYS A 93 -7.10 13.93 14.76
CA LYS A 93 -8.48 14.28 14.42
C LYS A 93 -8.83 13.85 12.99
N THR A 94 -7.94 14.05 12.03
CA THR A 94 -8.14 13.59 10.65
C THR A 94 -8.32 12.07 10.57
N LEU A 95 -7.52 11.30 11.32
CA LEU A 95 -7.66 9.84 11.41
C LEU A 95 -8.96 9.43 12.12
N GLU A 96 -9.35 10.13 13.18
CA GLU A 96 -10.55 9.88 13.98
C GLU A 96 -11.84 10.16 13.20
N GLU A 97 -11.88 11.24 12.43
CA GLU A 97 -13.00 11.60 11.58
C GLU A 97 -13.17 10.65 10.39
N ASP A 98 -12.09 10.02 9.93
CA ASP A 98 -12.12 8.94 8.93
C ASP A 98 -12.80 9.34 7.60
N LYS A 99 -12.63 10.60 7.19
CA LYS A 99 -13.31 11.20 6.03
C LYS A 99 -12.58 11.01 4.69
N LEU A 100 -11.33 10.56 4.70
CA LEU A 100 -10.46 10.52 3.52
C LEU A 100 -11.10 9.83 2.32
N LEU A 101 -11.62 8.61 2.50
CA LEU A 101 -12.26 7.86 1.42
C LEU A 101 -13.50 8.58 0.87
N GLY A 102 -14.33 9.14 1.75
CA GLY A 102 -15.53 9.88 1.36
C GLY A 102 -15.19 11.15 0.56
N VAL A 103 -14.19 11.91 1.00
CA VAL A 103 -13.70 13.10 0.30
C VAL A 103 -13.10 12.73 -1.07
N ALA A 104 -12.30 11.66 -1.14
CA ALA A 104 -11.74 11.19 -2.41
C ALA A 104 -12.82 10.75 -3.40
N LEU A 105 -13.84 10.00 -2.97
CA LEU A 105 -14.95 9.59 -3.83
C LEU A 105 -15.80 10.78 -4.28
N ALA A 106 -16.09 11.73 -3.39
CA ALA A 106 -16.80 12.95 -3.75
C ALA A 106 -16.04 13.78 -4.81
N LYS A 107 -14.71 13.87 -4.68
CA LYS A 107 -13.86 14.52 -5.70
C LYS A 107 -13.85 13.72 -7.00
N LEU A 108 -13.80 12.39 -6.93
CA LEU A 108 -13.85 11.53 -8.11
C LEU A 108 -15.15 11.73 -8.89
N ASP A 109 -16.28 11.93 -8.22
CA ASP A 109 -17.60 12.10 -8.85
C ASP A 109 -17.84 13.51 -9.43
N SER A 110 -17.15 14.54 -8.93
CA SER A 110 -17.35 15.94 -9.33
C SER A 110 -16.88 16.25 -10.76
N ALA A 111 -17.81 16.29 -11.72
CA ALA A 111 -17.50 16.62 -13.12
C ALA A 111 -16.91 18.03 -13.31
N GLU A 112 -17.35 19.01 -12.50
CA GLU A 112 -16.86 20.39 -12.54
C GLU A 112 -15.39 20.47 -12.12
N LEU A 113 -15.01 19.77 -11.05
CA LEU A 113 -13.63 19.70 -10.58
C LEU A 113 -12.71 19.17 -11.68
N TRP A 114 -13.10 18.08 -12.36
CA TRP A 114 -12.27 17.47 -13.41
C TRP A 114 -12.21 18.27 -14.70
N LYS A 115 -13.21 19.10 -14.99
CA LYS A 115 -13.18 20.00 -16.14
C LYS A 115 -12.09 21.07 -16.01
N ASN A 116 -11.80 21.50 -14.78
CA ASN A 116 -10.84 22.56 -14.47
C ASN A 116 -9.50 22.04 -13.92
N SER A 117 -9.37 20.73 -13.73
CA SER A 117 -8.14 20.11 -13.20
C SER A 117 -7.15 19.80 -14.33
N HIS A 118 -5.87 20.03 -14.07
CA HIS A 118 -4.79 19.54 -14.93
C HIS A 118 -4.55 18.02 -14.78
N LYS A 119 -4.95 17.46 -13.63
CA LYS A 119 -4.76 16.03 -13.32
C LYS A 119 -5.75 15.19 -14.10
N LYS A 120 -5.33 14.01 -14.55
CA LYS A 120 -6.22 13.04 -15.18
C LYS A 120 -7.24 12.52 -14.16
N ARG A 121 -8.52 12.46 -14.53
CA ARG A 121 -9.58 11.85 -13.69
C ARG A 121 -9.25 10.37 -13.44
N SER A 122 -8.90 10.06 -12.20
CA SER A 122 -8.55 8.72 -11.70
C SER A 122 -8.83 8.67 -10.19
N LEU A 123 -8.95 7.47 -9.63
CA LEU A 123 -9.16 7.32 -8.19
C LEU A 123 -7.97 7.91 -7.42
N ILE A 124 -6.73 7.62 -7.86
CA ILE A 124 -5.55 8.11 -7.17
C ILE A 124 -5.42 9.64 -7.19
N ASN A 125 -5.72 10.30 -8.31
CA ASN A 125 -5.68 11.76 -8.37
C ASN A 125 -6.78 12.38 -7.51
N ALA A 126 -7.92 11.70 -7.33
CA ALA A 126 -8.93 12.13 -6.37
C ALA A 126 -8.42 12.04 -4.92
N PHE A 127 -7.68 10.99 -4.58
CA PHE A 127 -6.97 10.87 -3.30
C PHE A 127 -5.89 11.94 -3.13
N ALA A 128 -5.10 12.25 -4.16
CA ALA A 128 -4.10 13.33 -4.11
C ALA A 128 -4.74 14.68 -3.74
N LEU A 129 -5.90 14.99 -4.32
CA LEU A 129 -6.66 16.19 -3.97
C LEU A 129 -7.28 16.11 -2.57
N ALA A 130 -7.69 14.94 -2.10
CA ALA A 130 -8.19 14.74 -0.74
C ALA A 130 -7.06 14.88 0.30
N TYR A 131 -5.86 14.39 0.01
CA TYR A 131 -4.67 14.59 0.85
C TYR A 131 -4.27 16.07 0.92
N ALA A 132 -4.36 16.80 -0.20
CA ALA A 132 -4.12 18.24 -0.21
C ALA A 132 -5.07 19.00 0.72
N GLU A 133 -6.34 18.60 0.74
CA GLU A 133 -7.38 19.21 1.59
C GLU A 133 -7.25 18.82 3.07
N LEU A 134 -7.03 17.54 3.37
CA LEU A 134 -7.12 17.01 4.74
C LEU A 134 -5.78 17.01 5.48
N LEU A 135 -4.65 16.93 4.76
CA LEU A 135 -3.33 16.78 5.34
C LEU A 135 -2.48 18.03 5.15
N THR A 136 -2.14 18.36 3.89
CA THR A 136 -1.29 19.52 3.59
C THR A 136 -1.33 19.89 2.10
N ASP A 137 -1.46 21.17 1.82
CA ASP A 137 -1.35 21.73 0.45
C ASP A 137 0.05 22.29 0.14
N ASN A 138 1.03 22.03 1.00
CA ASN A 138 2.42 22.49 0.81
C ASN A 138 3.09 21.80 -0.38
N THR A 139 4.19 22.41 -0.85
CA THR A 139 5.07 21.87 -1.90
C THR A 139 6.45 21.51 -1.36
N PHE A 140 7.29 20.86 -2.17
CA PHE A 140 8.69 20.58 -1.79
C PHE A 140 9.52 21.84 -1.57
N ARG A 141 9.12 23.00 -2.15
CA ARG A 141 9.75 24.28 -1.84
C ARG A 141 9.71 24.57 -0.34
N CYS A 142 8.55 24.34 0.31
CA CYS A 142 8.39 24.52 1.75
C CYS A 142 9.42 23.69 2.54
N LEU A 143 9.58 22.42 2.20
CA LEU A 143 10.51 21.52 2.89
C LEU A 143 11.99 21.83 2.64
N ARG A 144 12.35 22.51 1.53
CA ARG A 144 13.74 22.83 1.17
C ARG A 144 14.18 24.20 1.67
N GLU A 145 13.29 25.19 1.65
CA GLU A 145 13.60 26.57 2.02
C GLU A 145 13.47 26.81 3.53
N GLN A 146 12.51 26.17 4.18
CA GLN A 146 12.32 26.30 5.63
C GLN A 146 13.24 25.35 6.39
N LYS A 147 13.95 25.88 7.38
CA LYS A 147 14.83 25.07 8.24
C LYS A 147 14.02 24.46 9.37
N SER A 148 13.95 23.13 9.41
CA SER A 148 13.50 22.35 10.56
C SER A 148 14.63 21.46 11.09
N HIS A 149 14.37 20.69 12.14
CA HIS A 149 15.34 19.68 12.58
C HIS A 149 15.48 18.51 11.60
N LEU A 150 14.48 18.29 10.72
CA LEU A 150 14.55 17.30 9.64
C LEU A 150 15.42 17.86 8.50
N GLU A 151 16.62 17.33 8.36
CA GLU A 151 17.60 17.72 7.34
C GLU A 151 17.45 16.88 6.05
N ASP A 152 17.10 15.60 6.22
CA ASP A 152 16.99 14.63 5.13
C ASP A 152 15.60 13.99 5.13
N ILE A 153 14.75 14.40 4.19
CA ILE A 153 13.39 13.88 4.05
C ILE A 153 13.30 13.11 2.74
N CYS A 154 12.72 11.91 2.78
CA CYS A 154 12.46 11.09 1.61
C CYS A 154 11.09 10.42 1.69
N PHE A 155 10.23 10.69 0.72
CA PHE A 155 8.99 9.96 0.50
C PHE A 155 9.21 9.00 -0.68
N ASN A 156 9.10 7.71 -0.40
CA ASN A 156 9.50 6.66 -1.34
C ASN A 156 8.34 6.25 -2.24
N ALA A 157 8.62 6.14 -3.53
CA ALA A 157 7.73 5.63 -4.55
C ALA A 157 8.50 4.68 -5.48
N THR A 158 7.81 4.16 -6.49
CA THR A 158 8.36 3.24 -7.49
C THR A 158 8.13 3.80 -8.89
N ASP A 159 9.20 3.94 -9.66
CA ASP A 159 9.14 4.27 -11.08
C ASP A 159 8.91 2.99 -11.92
N PHE A 160 7.84 2.99 -12.71
CA PHE A 160 7.42 1.86 -13.56
C PHE A 160 8.11 1.81 -14.93
N SER A 161 8.88 2.84 -15.29
CA SER A 161 9.65 2.86 -16.53
C SER A 161 10.89 1.97 -16.41
N PHE A 162 11.57 2.03 -15.25
CA PHE A 162 12.81 1.28 -15.00
C PHE A 162 12.70 0.27 -13.86
N GLY A 163 11.57 0.21 -13.13
CA GLY A 163 11.40 -0.69 -11.97
C GLY A 163 12.31 -0.30 -10.80
N LEU A 164 12.48 1.00 -10.57
CA LEU A 164 13.43 1.55 -9.61
C LEU A 164 12.72 2.37 -8.52
N ALA A 165 13.36 2.50 -7.37
CA ALA A 165 12.91 3.42 -6.33
C ALA A 165 12.97 4.86 -6.85
N PHE A 166 11.83 5.52 -6.85
CA PHE A 166 11.68 6.95 -7.09
C PHE A 166 11.62 7.67 -5.75
N ARG A 167 12.56 8.58 -5.49
CA ARG A 167 12.67 9.28 -4.20
C ARG A 167 12.24 10.72 -4.34
N PHE A 168 11.10 11.05 -3.74
CA PHE A 168 10.73 12.44 -3.50
C PHE A 168 11.52 12.93 -2.28
N GLN A 169 12.73 13.47 -2.50
CA GLN A 169 13.65 13.80 -1.41
C GLN A 169 14.14 15.25 -1.41
N THR A 170 14.40 15.79 -0.22
CA THR A 170 14.92 17.15 -0.03
C THR A 170 16.43 17.23 -0.24
N SER A 171 17.14 16.12 -0.06
CA SER A 171 18.60 16.02 -0.20
C SER A 171 18.99 14.85 -1.10
N GLY A 172 19.99 15.06 -1.97
CA GLY A 172 20.41 14.07 -2.96
C GLY A 172 19.58 14.14 -4.26
N ILE A 173 19.44 13.01 -4.94
CA ILE A 173 18.81 12.90 -6.27
C ILE A 173 17.28 12.87 -6.16
N PHE A 174 16.57 13.91 -6.58
CA PHE A 174 15.12 13.82 -6.72
C PHE A 174 14.75 12.88 -7.89
N GLY A 175 14.00 11.81 -7.60
CA GLY A 175 13.70 10.73 -8.54
C GLY A 175 14.66 9.55 -8.42
N ASN A 176 15.31 9.15 -9.52
CA ASN A 176 16.27 8.05 -9.56
C ASN A 176 17.39 8.31 -10.57
N TYR A 177 18.43 7.48 -10.60
CA TYR A 177 19.62 7.72 -11.42
C TYR A 177 19.38 7.70 -12.94
N HIS A 178 18.27 7.12 -13.42
CA HIS A 178 17.86 7.18 -14.84
C HIS A 178 17.00 8.41 -15.15
N LEU A 179 16.18 8.86 -14.20
CA LEU A 179 15.25 9.97 -14.39
C LEU A 179 15.82 11.33 -13.95
N GLN A 180 16.92 11.34 -13.20
CA GLN A 180 17.55 12.55 -12.68
C GLN A 180 17.98 13.48 -13.82
N ASN A 181 17.58 14.75 -13.73
CA ASN A 181 18.03 15.80 -14.62
C ASN A 181 17.70 17.18 -14.01
N THR A 182 18.31 18.24 -14.54
CA THR A 182 18.15 19.61 -14.02
C THR A 182 16.72 20.13 -14.12
N ASN A 183 15.95 19.73 -15.13
CA ASN A 183 14.56 20.17 -15.30
C ASN A 183 13.66 19.51 -14.26
N LEU A 184 13.85 18.22 -13.98
CA LEU A 184 13.09 17.52 -12.93
C LEU A 184 13.39 18.13 -11.56
N ASP A 185 14.66 18.44 -11.29
CA ASP A 185 15.07 19.02 -10.03
C ASP A 185 14.51 20.44 -9.84
N ALA A 186 14.48 21.26 -10.90
CA ALA A 186 13.81 22.56 -10.89
C ALA A 186 12.28 22.42 -10.65
N LEU A 187 11.64 21.49 -11.36
CA LEU A 187 10.20 21.25 -11.29
C LEU A 187 9.75 20.70 -9.92
N SER A 188 10.62 19.96 -9.25
CA SER A 188 10.30 19.32 -7.99
C SER A 188 9.80 20.29 -6.92
N ASN A 189 10.29 21.55 -6.91
CA ASN A 189 9.85 22.58 -5.97
C ASN A 189 8.37 22.97 -6.11
N GLU A 190 7.79 22.78 -7.30
CA GLU A 190 6.39 23.09 -7.60
C GLU A 190 5.45 21.94 -7.25
N MET A 191 5.98 20.72 -7.10
CA MET A 191 5.18 19.54 -6.81
C MET A 191 4.60 19.60 -5.39
N LYS A 192 3.32 19.28 -5.27
CA LYS A 192 2.66 19.19 -3.97
C LYS A 192 3.14 17.99 -3.18
N ILE A 193 3.30 18.15 -1.87
CA ILE A 193 3.59 17.05 -0.96
C ILE A 193 2.45 16.02 -1.00
N ALA A 194 1.20 16.47 -1.15
CA ALA A 194 0.03 15.60 -1.34
C ALA A 194 0.17 14.65 -2.54
N ASP A 195 0.81 15.07 -3.63
CA ASP A 195 1.05 14.22 -4.80
C ASP A 195 2.11 13.16 -4.50
N ALA A 196 3.13 13.49 -3.70
CA ALA A 196 4.09 12.50 -3.20
C ALA A 196 3.44 11.50 -2.22
N ILE A 197 2.52 11.96 -1.35
CA ILE A 197 1.72 11.09 -0.48
C ILE A 197 0.89 10.11 -1.31
N ALA A 198 0.17 10.60 -2.34
CA ALA A 198 -0.62 9.76 -3.23
C ALA A 198 0.25 8.75 -4.00
N SER A 199 1.36 9.22 -4.59
CA SER A 199 2.32 8.35 -5.28
C SER A 199 2.87 7.26 -4.38
N SER A 200 3.23 7.62 -3.14
CA SER A 200 3.76 6.69 -2.16
C SER A 200 2.73 5.66 -1.70
N SER A 201 1.43 5.95 -1.80
CA SER A 201 0.31 5.11 -1.30
C SER A 201 -0.55 4.44 -2.39
N CYS A 202 -0.21 4.58 -3.67
CA CYS A 202 -0.98 4.02 -4.78
C CYS A 202 -0.57 2.56 -5.10
N PHE A 203 -1.05 1.63 -4.29
CA PHE A 203 -0.77 0.20 -4.47
C PHE A 203 -1.40 -0.34 -5.78
N PRO A 204 -0.65 -1.09 -6.64
CA PRO A 204 -1.07 -1.44 -8.00
C PRO A 204 -2.38 -2.22 -8.17
N MET A 205 -2.84 -2.94 -7.13
CA MET A 205 -4.14 -3.64 -7.21
C MET A 205 -5.34 -2.73 -6.94
N GLY A 206 -5.13 -1.60 -6.27
CA GLY A 206 -6.20 -0.69 -5.84
C GLY A 206 -6.26 0.63 -6.60
N PHE A 207 -5.15 1.04 -7.22
CA PHE A 207 -4.99 2.38 -7.79
C PHE A 207 -4.27 2.35 -9.13
N GLU A 208 -4.57 3.32 -10.00
CA GLU A 208 -3.78 3.62 -11.19
C GLU A 208 -2.45 4.30 -10.81
N PRO A 209 -1.38 4.17 -11.63
CA PRO A 209 -0.17 4.99 -11.45
C PRO A 209 -0.47 6.48 -11.61
N MET A 210 0.21 7.33 -10.83
CA MET A 210 0.27 8.76 -11.10
C MET A 210 1.27 9.05 -12.21
N VAL A 211 0.97 10.01 -13.10
CA VAL A 211 1.78 10.27 -14.30
C VAL A 211 2.63 11.53 -14.12
N LEU A 212 3.95 11.37 -13.98
CA LEU A 212 4.90 12.48 -13.88
C LEU A 212 5.37 12.93 -15.28
N PRO A 213 5.45 14.24 -15.58
CA PRO A 213 5.10 15.40 -14.74
C PRO A 213 3.62 15.81 -14.76
N ASP A 214 2.83 15.23 -15.67
CA ASP A 214 1.51 15.73 -16.08
C ASP A 214 0.51 15.89 -14.92
N ASP A 215 0.48 14.92 -13.99
CA ASP A 215 -0.38 14.94 -12.80
C ASP A 215 0.22 15.74 -11.63
N TYR A 216 1.47 16.21 -11.69
CA TYR A 216 2.17 16.83 -10.54
C TYR A 216 2.31 18.35 -10.66
N VAL A 217 2.14 18.88 -11.86
CA VAL A 217 2.39 20.29 -12.18
C VAL A 217 1.19 20.85 -12.89
N SER A 218 0.67 21.98 -12.40
CA SER A 218 -0.52 22.60 -12.96
C SER A 218 -0.26 23.46 -14.19
N ASP A 219 0.92 24.09 -14.28
CA ASP A 219 1.28 24.93 -15.42
C ASP A 219 2.06 24.13 -16.48
N HIS A 220 1.30 23.55 -17.41
CA HIS A 220 1.85 22.82 -18.56
C HIS A 220 2.45 23.73 -19.64
N ASN A 221 2.39 25.06 -19.48
CA ASN A 221 3.02 26.01 -20.39
C ASN A 221 4.33 26.57 -19.82
N SER A 222 4.67 26.24 -18.57
CA SER A 222 5.92 26.68 -17.96
C SER A 222 7.12 26.16 -18.76
N THR A 223 8.19 26.97 -18.82
CA THR A 223 9.42 26.62 -19.55
C THR A 223 10.03 25.32 -19.03
N THR A 224 10.00 25.11 -17.71
CA THR A 224 10.48 23.89 -17.05
C THR A 224 9.64 22.67 -17.43
N TYR A 225 8.30 22.80 -17.49
CA TYR A 225 7.43 21.70 -17.90
C TYR A 225 7.68 21.29 -19.36
N VAL A 226 7.72 22.27 -20.28
CA VAL A 226 7.99 22.00 -21.70
C VAL A 226 9.37 21.35 -21.88
N ALA A 227 10.38 21.83 -21.14
CA ALA A 227 11.73 21.28 -21.20
C ALA A 227 11.84 19.85 -20.64
N ILE A 228 11.07 19.49 -19.61
CA ILE A 228 11.03 18.09 -19.13
C ILE A 228 10.30 17.20 -20.13
N LYS A 229 9.17 17.63 -20.70
CA LYS A 229 8.38 16.84 -21.66
C LYS A 229 9.08 16.59 -22.99
N ALA A 230 10.04 17.45 -23.35
CA ALA A 230 10.90 17.25 -24.51
C ALA A 230 11.93 16.11 -24.33
N GLN A 231 12.16 15.64 -23.11
CA GLN A 231 13.04 14.50 -22.84
C GLN A 231 12.31 13.18 -23.16
N LYS A 232 13.04 12.25 -23.78
CA LYS A 232 12.50 10.96 -24.26
C LYS A 232 11.84 10.15 -23.14
N GLU A 233 12.42 10.22 -21.94
CA GLU A 233 11.96 9.51 -20.75
C GLU A 233 10.60 10.03 -20.24
N PHE A 234 10.28 11.31 -20.47
CA PHE A 234 9.08 11.99 -19.97
C PHE A 234 8.05 12.33 -21.06
N GLU A 235 8.39 12.13 -22.33
CA GLU A 235 7.52 12.40 -23.50
C GLU A 235 6.12 11.80 -23.30
N LYS A 236 6.05 10.53 -22.89
CA LYS A 236 4.79 9.80 -22.63
C LYS A 236 4.34 9.82 -21.17
N GLY A 237 5.09 10.51 -20.31
CA GLY A 237 4.92 10.51 -18.87
C GLY A 237 5.51 9.25 -18.21
N VAL A 238 5.93 9.40 -16.97
CA VAL A 238 6.50 8.37 -16.12
C VAL A 238 5.44 7.92 -15.12
N GLY A 239 5.09 6.63 -15.12
CA GLY A 239 4.19 6.05 -14.13
C GLY A 239 4.90 5.89 -12.78
N ILE A 240 4.36 6.51 -11.74
CA ILE A 240 4.84 6.41 -10.36
C ILE A 240 3.82 5.65 -9.52
N MET A 241 4.29 4.66 -8.77
CA MET A 241 3.48 3.80 -7.89
C MET A 241 4.01 3.72 -6.45
N ASP A 242 3.27 3.04 -5.58
CA ASP A 242 3.62 2.83 -4.16
C ASP A 242 5.08 2.38 -3.96
N GLY A 243 5.78 3.00 -3.00
CA GLY A 243 7.18 2.69 -2.70
C GLY A 243 7.41 1.30 -2.10
N GLY A 244 6.36 0.69 -1.56
CA GLY A 244 6.37 -0.64 -0.96
C GLY A 244 6.72 -1.76 -1.93
N ILE A 245 6.59 -1.52 -3.23
CA ILE A 245 6.96 -2.47 -4.29
C ILE A 245 8.47 -2.75 -4.27
N VAL A 246 9.29 -1.73 -4.00
CA VAL A 246 10.77 -1.83 -4.04
C VAL A 246 11.41 -1.81 -2.66
N ASP A 247 10.84 -1.08 -1.71
CA ASP A 247 11.36 -0.96 -0.34
C ASP A 247 10.25 -0.51 0.62
N ASN A 248 9.46 -1.46 1.14
CA ASN A 248 8.37 -1.16 2.08
C ASN A 248 8.82 -0.57 3.41
N GLN A 249 10.09 -0.71 3.78
CA GLN A 249 10.59 -0.23 5.08
C GLN A 249 11.27 1.14 4.96
N GLY A 250 11.52 1.62 3.74
CA GLY A 250 12.23 2.87 3.48
C GLY A 250 13.70 2.86 3.92
N ILE A 251 14.28 1.68 4.17
CA ILE A 251 15.65 1.51 4.69
C ILE A 251 16.68 1.97 3.67
N GLY A 252 16.51 1.59 2.40
CA GLY A 252 17.47 1.87 1.34
C GLY A 252 17.72 3.37 1.15
N SER A 253 16.69 4.19 1.34
CA SER A 253 16.82 5.65 1.25
C SER A 253 17.58 6.25 2.43
N ILE A 254 17.34 5.81 3.66
CA ILE A 254 18.16 6.23 4.81
C ILE A 254 19.60 5.77 4.65
N MET A 255 19.83 4.57 4.14
CA MET A 255 21.20 4.06 3.95
C MET A 255 21.97 4.86 2.89
N ASN A 256 21.33 5.23 1.78
CA ASN A 256 21.93 6.14 0.80
C ASN A 256 22.28 7.51 1.42
N THR A 257 21.40 8.04 2.25
CA THR A 257 21.64 9.29 2.96
C THR A 257 22.74 9.17 4.01
N ASN A 258 22.78 8.07 4.78
CA ASN A 258 23.84 7.82 5.76
C ASN A 258 25.22 7.78 5.08
N VAL A 259 25.34 7.14 3.91
CA VAL A 259 26.59 7.13 3.13
C VAL A 259 27.03 8.55 2.71
N ARG A 260 26.08 9.44 2.40
CA ARG A 260 26.37 10.86 2.15
C ARG A 260 26.84 11.57 3.42
N ARG A 261 26.07 11.46 4.51
CA ARG A 261 26.36 12.08 5.80
C ARG A 261 27.69 11.60 6.41
N GLU A 262 28.06 10.35 6.19
CA GLU A 262 29.38 9.80 6.56
C GLU A 262 30.53 10.54 5.87
N LYS A 263 30.38 10.90 4.59
CA LYS A 263 31.38 11.70 3.86
C LYS A 263 31.46 13.13 4.40
N GLU A 264 30.36 13.64 4.94
CA GLU A 264 30.25 14.96 5.57
C GLU A 264 30.68 14.95 7.06
N GLY A 265 31.03 13.78 7.61
CA GLY A 265 31.44 13.63 9.01
C GLY A 265 30.30 13.72 10.03
N LYS A 266 29.03 13.55 9.61
CA LYS A 266 27.83 13.64 10.46
C LYS A 266 26.90 12.43 10.31
N PRO A 267 27.40 11.19 10.43
CA PRO A 267 26.61 10.00 10.18
C PRO A 267 25.46 9.86 11.19
N TYR A 268 24.44 9.04 10.91
CA TYR A 268 23.32 8.87 11.86
C TYR A 268 23.75 8.06 13.08
N ASP A 269 23.72 8.63 14.28
CA ASP A 269 24.06 7.93 15.52
C ASP A 269 23.04 6.83 15.87
N LEU A 270 21.81 6.94 15.37
CA LEU A 270 20.79 5.91 15.46
C LEU A 270 19.91 5.88 14.21
N ILE A 271 19.70 4.69 13.65
CA ILE A 271 18.67 4.42 12.64
C ILE A 271 17.60 3.55 13.28
N MET A 272 16.39 4.08 13.41
CA MET A 272 15.22 3.38 13.96
C MET A 272 14.23 3.03 12.84
N VAL A 273 14.08 1.74 12.57
CA VAL A 273 13.16 1.21 11.57
C VAL A 273 11.82 0.92 12.22
N CYS A 274 10.76 1.64 11.83
CA CYS A 274 9.44 1.46 12.41
C CYS A 274 8.53 0.75 11.40
N ASP A 275 8.26 -0.53 11.65
CA ASP A 275 7.63 -1.42 10.68
C ASP A 275 6.32 -2.03 11.20
N VAL A 276 5.27 -1.90 10.39
CA VAL A 276 3.97 -2.52 10.64
C VAL A 276 3.68 -3.68 9.68
N GLY A 277 4.60 -3.98 8.76
CA GLY A 277 4.58 -5.17 7.94
C GLY A 277 4.91 -6.41 8.78
N SER A 278 4.31 -7.55 8.45
CA SER A 278 4.59 -8.82 9.12
C SER A 278 5.06 -9.89 8.14
N TYR A 279 5.84 -10.85 8.65
CA TYR A 279 6.27 -12.01 7.88
C TYR A 279 5.17 -13.10 7.79
N PHE A 280 4.10 -12.99 8.59
CA PHE A 280 2.98 -13.94 8.59
C PHE A 280 2.28 -13.95 7.25
N MET A 281 2.02 -15.14 6.71
CA MET A 281 1.26 -15.34 5.48
C MET A 281 0.20 -16.40 5.72
N ASN A 282 -1.05 -16.07 5.41
CA ASN A 282 -2.10 -17.09 5.35
C ASN A 282 -1.76 -18.07 4.21
N PRO A 283 -1.74 -19.39 4.45
CA PRO A 283 -1.47 -20.36 3.39
C PRO A 283 -2.44 -20.17 2.21
N TRP A 284 -1.93 -20.30 0.98
CA TRP A 284 -2.82 -20.36 -0.20
C TRP A 284 -3.71 -21.58 -0.09
N GLN A 285 -5.01 -21.42 -0.36
CA GLN A 285 -5.98 -22.51 -0.31
C GLN A 285 -6.40 -22.88 -1.74
N PRO A 286 -6.46 -24.19 -2.06
CA PRO A 286 -6.94 -24.65 -3.35
C PRO A 286 -8.44 -24.33 -3.52
N SER A 287 -8.88 -24.22 -4.77
CA SER A 287 -10.27 -23.90 -5.06
C SER A 287 -11.21 -24.98 -4.51
N LYS A 288 -12.32 -24.54 -3.90
CA LYS A 288 -13.37 -25.43 -3.40
C LYS A 288 -14.31 -25.94 -4.52
N LEU A 289 -14.06 -25.54 -5.78
CA LEU A 289 -14.85 -25.97 -6.94
C LEU A 289 -14.76 -27.49 -7.13
N SER A 290 -15.90 -28.18 -6.95
CA SER A 290 -16.02 -29.60 -7.26
C SER A 290 -16.12 -29.83 -8.76
N ILE A 291 -15.31 -30.77 -9.27
CA ILE A 291 -15.29 -31.15 -10.69
C ILE A 291 -16.48 -32.08 -11.02
N ASP A 292 -17.02 -32.76 -10.00
CA ASP A 292 -18.00 -33.85 -10.12
C ASP A 292 -19.38 -33.53 -9.52
N GLY A 293 -19.64 -32.29 -9.10
CA GLY A 293 -20.97 -31.90 -8.60
C GLY A 293 -22.06 -32.02 -9.68
N GLU A 294 -23.27 -32.45 -9.28
CA GLU A 294 -24.45 -32.53 -10.15
C GLU A 294 -24.60 -31.26 -11.00
N GLY A 295 -24.60 -31.44 -12.33
CA GLY A 295 -24.45 -30.34 -13.29
C GLY A 295 -23.04 -30.16 -13.86
N GLY A 296 -22.26 -31.25 -13.98
CA GLY A 296 -20.97 -31.28 -14.67
C GLY A 296 -21.06 -30.61 -16.04
N SER A 297 -20.48 -29.41 -16.16
CA SER A 297 -20.57 -28.61 -17.38
C SER A 297 -19.87 -29.34 -18.52
N ALA A 298 -20.65 -29.61 -19.57
CA ALA A 298 -20.16 -30.20 -20.80
C ALA A 298 -19.02 -29.34 -21.38
N SER A 299 -18.11 -29.95 -22.15
CA SER A 299 -17.05 -29.20 -22.83
C SER A 299 -17.65 -28.11 -23.74
N PRO A 300 -16.94 -27.00 -24.02
CA PRO A 300 -17.45 -25.94 -24.90
C PRO A 300 -17.94 -26.48 -26.25
N LYS A 301 -17.25 -27.51 -26.77
CA LYS A 301 -17.62 -28.23 -28.00
C LYS A 301 -18.92 -29.01 -27.85
N LYS A 302 -19.13 -29.72 -26.73
CA LYS A 302 -20.41 -30.39 -26.43
C LYS A 302 -21.54 -29.41 -26.19
N ILE A 303 -21.30 -28.26 -25.55
CA ILE A 303 -22.30 -27.20 -25.37
C ILE A 303 -22.68 -26.62 -26.73
N TYR A 304 -21.69 -26.26 -27.55
CA TYR A 304 -21.91 -25.79 -28.92
C TYR A 304 -22.68 -26.83 -29.75
N GLN A 305 -22.22 -28.07 -29.78
CA GLN A 305 -22.88 -29.15 -30.53
C GLN A 305 -24.29 -29.42 -30.01
N THR A 306 -24.50 -29.47 -28.69
CA THR A 306 -25.83 -29.77 -28.12
C THR A 306 -26.79 -28.62 -28.37
N ILE A 307 -26.38 -27.37 -28.12
CA ILE A 307 -27.19 -26.18 -28.33
C ILE A 307 -27.44 -26.01 -29.83
N VAL A 308 -26.40 -25.90 -30.66
CA VAL A 308 -26.57 -25.65 -32.10
C VAL A 308 -27.30 -26.79 -32.79
N LYS A 309 -27.03 -28.06 -32.47
CA LYS A 309 -27.73 -29.19 -33.10
C LYS A 309 -29.20 -29.27 -32.66
N LYS A 310 -29.53 -29.07 -31.38
CA LYS A 310 -30.95 -28.99 -30.94
C LYS A 310 -31.65 -27.74 -31.48
N LEU A 311 -31.03 -26.57 -31.43
CA LEU A 311 -31.64 -25.30 -31.85
C LEU A 311 -31.87 -25.27 -33.38
N ARG A 312 -30.91 -25.78 -34.17
CA ARG A 312 -31.00 -25.88 -35.64
C ARG A 312 -31.95 -26.99 -36.08
N SER A 313 -32.01 -28.11 -35.35
CA SER A 313 -32.99 -29.18 -35.60
C SER A 313 -34.42 -28.78 -35.22
N SER A 314 -34.60 -27.83 -34.30
CA SER A 314 -35.90 -27.28 -33.89
C SER A 314 -36.31 -26.04 -34.70
N TRP A 315 -35.94 -25.96 -35.99
CA TRP A 315 -36.32 -24.85 -36.88
C TRP A 315 -37.83 -24.57 -36.89
N TRP A 316 -38.63 -25.61 -36.67
CA TRP A 316 -40.09 -25.56 -36.60
C TRP A 316 -40.59 -24.70 -35.42
N ILE A 317 -39.90 -24.66 -34.27
CA ILE A 317 -40.27 -23.83 -33.11
C ILE A 317 -40.10 -22.33 -33.44
N TRP A 318 -39.13 -22.00 -34.28
CA TRP A 318 -38.79 -20.61 -34.62
C TRP A 318 -39.52 -20.10 -35.86
N LEU A 319 -39.88 -20.99 -36.79
CA LEU A 319 -40.40 -20.63 -38.12
C LEU A 319 -41.88 -20.96 -38.32
N LEU A 320 -42.48 -21.94 -37.63
CA LEU A 320 -43.91 -22.25 -37.76
C LEU A 320 -44.87 -21.23 -37.11
N PRO A 321 -44.54 -20.59 -35.98
CA PRO A 321 -45.46 -19.64 -35.35
C PRO A 321 -45.82 -18.44 -36.24
N ILE A 322 -44.91 -18.04 -37.14
CA ILE A 322 -45.07 -16.89 -38.04
C ILE A 322 -46.17 -17.12 -39.09
N PRO A 323 -46.12 -18.18 -39.93
CA PRO A 323 -47.18 -18.46 -40.90
C PRO A 323 -48.51 -18.84 -40.21
N ILE A 324 -48.47 -19.49 -39.04
CA ILE A 324 -49.68 -19.80 -38.26
C ILE A 324 -50.34 -18.51 -37.75
N ALA A 325 -49.56 -17.59 -37.19
CA ALA A 325 -50.06 -16.28 -36.78
C ALA A 325 -50.65 -15.51 -37.96
N ALA A 326 -49.95 -15.48 -39.11
CA ALA A 326 -50.44 -14.82 -40.32
C ALA A 326 -51.74 -15.45 -40.84
N ALA A 327 -51.82 -16.79 -40.90
CA ALA A 327 -53.01 -17.49 -41.36
C ALA A 327 -54.21 -17.28 -40.44
N LEU A 328 -54.02 -17.26 -39.11
CA LEU A 328 -55.08 -16.99 -38.14
C LEU A 328 -55.55 -15.54 -38.20
N LEU A 329 -54.63 -14.58 -38.34
CA LEU A 329 -54.98 -13.17 -38.47
C LEU A 329 -55.71 -12.89 -39.79
N ILE A 330 -55.27 -13.47 -40.91
CA ILE A 330 -55.94 -13.34 -42.22
C ILE A 330 -57.30 -14.04 -42.19
N GLY A 331 -57.39 -15.25 -41.64
CA GLY A 331 -58.65 -15.99 -41.51
C GLY A 331 -59.68 -15.29 -40.62
N GLY A 332 -59.22 -14.52 -39.62
CA GLY A 332 -60.05 -13.66 -38.80
C GLY A 332 -60.78 -12.57 -39.60
N PHE A 333 -60.15 -12.02 -40.65
CA PHE A 333 -60.76 -10.99 -41.51
C PHE A 333 -61.90 -11.50 -42.40
N PHE A 334 -61.90 -12.80 -42.74
CA PHE A 334 -62.92 -13.40 -43.61
C PHE A 334 -64.04 -14.12 -42.85
N SER A 335 -64.02 -14.11 -41.51
CA SER A 335 -64.97 -14.83 -40.66
C SER A 335 -65.97 -13.89 -39.96
N GLN A 336 -67.28 -14.19 -40.07
CA GLN A 336 -68.34 -13.41 -39.39
C GLN A 336 -68.31 -13.52 -37.84
N ASN A 337 -67.57 -14.49 -37.27
CA ASN A 337 -67.34 -14.67 -35.82
C ASN A 337 -65.83 -14.88 -35.51
N GLY A 338 -64.99 -13.97 -36.03
CA GLY A 338 -63.53 -14.12 -36.07
C GLY A 338 -62.73 -13.74 -34.81
N THR A 339 -63.35 -13.31 -33.70
CA THR A 339 -62.63 -12.76 -32.53
C THR A 339 -61.60 -13.73 -31.93
N TRP A 340 -61.92 -15.02 -31.86
CA TRP A 340 -61.00 -16.05 -31.34
C TRP A 340 -59.78 -16.27 -32.25
N LEU A 341 -59.92 -16.08 -33.57
CA LEU A 341 -58.83 -16.17 -34.55
C LEU A 341 -57.84 -15.02 -34.39
N PHE A 342 -58.33 -13.80 -34.07
CA PHE A 342 -57.47 -12.66 -33.76
C PHE A 342 -56.72 -12.85 -32.44
N ILE A 343 -57.38 -13.35 -31.39
CA ILE A 343 -56.72 -13.64 -30.10
C ILE A 343 -55.66 -14.73 -30.27
N GLY A 344 -55.99 -15.83 -30.97
CA GLY A 344 -55.05 -16.91 -31.26
C GLY A 344 -53.88 -16.46 -32.14
N GLY A 345 -54.16 -15.68 -33.19
CA GLY A 345 -53.13 -15.11 -34.06
C GLY A 345 -52.19 -14.16 -33.33
N GLY A 346 -52.73 -13.29 -32.46
CA GLY A 346 -51.94 -12.40 -31.60
C GLY A 346 -51.05 -13.15 -30.60
N ALA A 347 -51.57 -14.19 -29.94
CA ALA A 347 -50.79 -15.04 -29.04
C ALA A 347 -49.64 -15.77 -29.78
N MET A 348 -49.89 -16.27 -30.99
CA MET A 348 -48.87 -16.91 -31.83
C MET A 348 -47.81 -15.93 -32.33
N ALA A 349 -48.19 -14.69 -32.64
CA ALA A 349 -47.25 -13.63 -32.99
C ALA A 349 -46.35 -13.25 -31.80
N MET A 350 -46.92 -13.14 -30.60
CA MET A 350 -46.16 -12.89 -29.37
C MET A 350 -45.17 -14.03 -29.07
N PHE A 351 -45.60 -15.29 -29.26
CA PHE A 351 -44.73 -16.45 -29.14
C PHE A 351 -43.58 -16.42 -30.16
N ALA A 352 -43.85 -16.04 -31.42
CA ALA A 352 -42.81 -15.90 -32.45
C ALA A 352 -41.76 -14.84 -32.10
N ILE A 353 -42.19 -13.72 -31.53
CA ILE A 353 -41.30 -12.63 -31.07
C ILE A 353 -40.44 -13.11 -29.89
N LEU A 354 -41.07 -13.72 -28.87
CA LEU A 354 -40.36 -14.26 -27.71
C LEU A 354 -39.32 -15.31 -28.12
N ALA A 355 -39.70 -16.20 -29.01
CA ALA A 355 -38.82 -17.23 -29.54
C ALA A 355 -37.63 -16.61 -30.29
N SER A 356 -37.86 -15.57 -31.10
CA SER A 356 -36.79 -14.85 -31.81
C SER A 356 -35.81 -14.17 -30.85
N ILE A 357 -36.31 -13.54 -29.77
CA ILE A 357 -35.48 -12.93 -28.72
C ILE A 357 -34.63 -13.98 -28.01
N VAL A 358 -35.22 -15.11 -27.62
CA VAL A 358 -34.52 -16.23 -26.97
C VAL A 358 -33.41 -16.77 -27.87
N ARG A 359 -33.67 -16.93 -29.17
CA ARG A 359 -32.65 -17.36 -30.15
C ARG A 359 -31.48 -16.37 -30.23
N LEU A 360 -31.75 -15.08 -30.35
CA LEU A 360 -30.70 -14.04 -30.38
C LEU A 360 -29.88 -14.03 -29.09
N PHE A 361 -30.51 -14.25 -27.94
CA PHE A 361 -29.84 -14.33 -26.66
C PHE A 361 -28.92 -15.57 -26.56
N ILE A 362 -29.40 -16.72 -27.01
CA ILE A 362 -28.61 -17.96 -27.09
C ILE A 362 -27.41 -17.78 -28.03
N ASP A 363 -27.61 -17.22 -29.23
CA ASP A 363 -26.53 -16.98 -30.19
C ASP A 363 -25.45 -16.04 -29.62
N LYS A 364 -25.86 -14.97 -28.91
CA LYS A 364 -24.93 -14.09 -28.18
C LYS A 364 -24.14 -14.83 -27.10
N ILE A 365 -24.78 -15.72 -26.34
CA ILE A 365 -24.11 -16.52 -25.30
C ILE A 365 -23.10 -17.47 -25.94
N VAL A 366 -23.50 -18.22 -26.97
CA VAL A 366 -22.62 -19.17 -27.67
C VAL A 366 -21.42 -18.45 -28.27
N HIS A 367 -21.63 -17.30 -28.92
CA HIS A 367 -20.54 -16.51 -29.48
C HIS A 367 -19.58 -15.99 -28.41
N ARG A 368 -20.10 -15.51 -27.27
CA ARG A 368 -19.27 -15.07 -26.13
C ARG A 368 -18.43 -16.22 -25.57
N VAL A 369 -19.01 -17.42 -25.42
CA VAL A 369 -18.29 -18.62 -24.94
C VAL A 369 -17.18 -19.04 -25.91
N LEU A 370 -17.46 -19.09 -27.22
CA LEU A 370 -16.45 -19.41 -28.23
C LEU A 370 -15.33 -18.37 -28.31
N LYS A 371 -15.65 -17.09 -28.15
CA LYS A 371 -14.65 -16.01 -28.12
C LYS A 371 -13.72 -16.14 -26.91
N ILE A 372 -14.27 -16.43 -25.73
CA ILE A 372 -13.46 -16.70 -24.52
C ILE A 372 -12.56 -17.92 -24.75
N TRP A 373 -13.10 -18.99 -25.35
CA TRP A 373 -12.31 -20.19 -25.67
C TRP A 373 -11.18 -19.90 -26.66
N GLY A 374 -11.47 -19.15 -27.73
CA GLY A 374 -10.46 -18.72 -28.70
C GLY A 374 -9.37 -17.87 -28.06
N TRP A 375 -9.72 -16.99 -27.12
CA TRP A 375 -8.75 -16.21 -26.35
C TRP A 375 -7.87 -17.09 -25.44
N VAL A 376 -8.46 -18.07 -24.74
CA VAL A 376 -7.72 -19.04 -23.90
C VAL A 376 -6.75 -19.88 -24.74
N MET A 377 -7.20 -20.41 -25.88
CA MET A 377 -6.33 -21.16 -26.80
C MET A 377 -5.28 -20.26 -27.49
N GLY A 378 -5.57 -18.96 -27.63
CA GLY A 378 -4.65 -17.95 -28.12
C GLY A 378 -3.43 -17.74 -27.22
N MET A 379 -3.60 -17.88 -25.90
CA MET A 379 -2.51 -17.80 -24.92
C MET A 379 -1.57 -19.02 -24.90
N VAL A 380 -1.95 -20.10 -25.56
CA VAL A 380 -1.10 -21.27 -25.72
C VAL A 380 -0.09 -21.04 -26.85
N PRO A 381 1.23 -21.19 -26.58
CA PRO A 381 2.26 -21.13 -27.61
C PRO A 381 1.97 -22.09 -28.77
N GLY A 382 2.25 -21.66 -30.01
CA GLY A 382 1.89 -22.40 -31.23
C GLY A 382 2.37 -23.87 -31.24
N PHE A 383 3.58 -24.14 -30.72
CA PHE A 383 4.17 -25.48 -30.67
C PHE A 383 3.46 -26.46 -29.73
N MET A 384 2.63 -25.97 -28.79
CA MET A 384 1.81 -26.83 -27.93
C MET A 384 0.43 -27.09 -28.52
N ARG A 385 -0.06 -26.26 -29.44
CA ARG A 385 -1.44 -26.36 -29.97
C ARG A 385 -1.69 -27.72 -30.63
N ASP A 386 -0.71 -28.21 -31.37
CA ASP A 386 -0.80 -29.52 -32.05
C ASP A 386 -0.72 -30.70 -31.07
N LYS A 387 -0.23 -30.49 -29.84
CA LYS A 387 -0.16 -31.49 -28.76
C LYS A 387 -1.37 -31.45 -27.82
N LEU A 388 -2.30 -30.49 -28.01
CA LEU A 388 -3.42 -30.20 -27.11
C LEU A 388 -4.78 -30.63 -27.69
N VAL A 389 -4.82 -31.59 -28.62
CA VAL A 389 -6.06 -32.11 -29.22
C VAL A 389 -7.07 -32.59 -28.15
N HIS A 390 -6.60 -33.00 -26.97
CA HIS A 390 -7.43 -33.41 -25.83
C HIS A 390 -7.94 -32.25 -24.95
N PHE A 391 -7.46 -31.01 -25.12
CA PHE A 391 -7.94 -29.86 -24.35
C PHE A 391 -9.34 -29.39 -24.78
N GLU A 392 -9.75 -29.70 -26.02
CA GLU A 392 -11.10 -29.39 -26.52
C GLU A 392 -12.21 -30.12 -25.75
N ASP A 393 -11.87 -31.22 -25.06
CA ASP A 393 -12.80 -32.05 -24.29
C ASP A 393 -12.80 -31.73 -22.79
N LEU A 394 -12.01 -30.75 -22.35
CA LEU A 394 -11.97 -30.35 -20.95
C LEU A 394 -13.31 -29.77 -20.49
N ARG A 395 -13.73 -30.16 -19.28
CA ARG A 395 -14.91 -29.60 -18.62
C ARG A 395 -14.65 -28.11 -18.35
N LEU A 396 -15.62 -27.25 -18.64
CA LEU A 396 -15.52 -25.80 -18.38
C LEU A 396 -15.20 -25.51 -16.91
N ARG A 397 -15.75 -26.28 -15.97
CA ARG A 397 -15.46 -26.16 -14.54
C ARG A 397 -13.99 -26.47 -14.19
N LEU A 398 -13.36 -27.42 -14.88
CA LEU A 398 -11.95 -27.73 -14.69
C LEU A 398 -11.08 -26.56 -15.19
N VAL A 399 -11.42 -25.98 -16.35
CA VAL A 399 -10.73 -24.79 -16.88
C VAL A 399 -10.92 -23.59 -15.95
N GLN A 400 -12.13 -23.37 -15.43
CA GLN A 400 -12.41 -22.33 -14.44
C GLN A 400 -11.56 -22.52 -13.18
N ARG A 401 -11.52 -23.73 -12.62
CA ARG A 401 -10.67 -24.05 -11.46
C ARG A 401 -9.20 -23.77 -11.75
N MET A 402 -8.68 -24.20 -12.90
CA MET A 402 -7.28 -23.95 -13.28
C MET A 402 -6.98 -22.45 -13.41
N LEU A 403 -7.90 -21.66 -13.97
CA LEU A 403 -7.74 -20.20 -14.10
C LEU A 403 -7.84 -19.50 -12.74
N GLU A 404 -8.77 -19.93 -11.88
CA GLU A 404 -8.94 -19.42 -10.52
C GLU A 404 -7.70 -19.71 -9.67
N GLU A 405 -7.20 -20.95 -9.68
CA GLU A 405 -6.01 -21.34 -8.93
C GLU A 405 -4.76 -20.62 -9.46
N ARG A 406 -4.61 -20.43 -10.77
CA ARG A 406 -3.53 -19.62 -11.37
C ARG A 406 -3.64 -18.14 -11.01
N GLY A 407 -4.84 -17.57 -11.07
CA GLY A 407 -5.08 -16.17 -10.74
C GLY A 407 -4.81 -15.88 -9.26
N THR A 408 -5.40 -16.69 -8.38
CA THR A 408 -5.22 -16.54 -6.92
C THR A 408 -3.78 -16.79 -6.48
N SER A 409 -3.08 -17.77 -7.06
CA SER A 409 -1.65 -18.01 -6.77
C SER A 409 -0.76 -16.89 -7.31
N ALA A 410 -1.02 -16.36 -8.51
CA ALA A 410 -0.29 -15.22 -9.05
C ALA A 410 -0.47 -13.96 -8.19
N ILE A 411 -1.71 -13.67 -7.76
CA ILE A 411 -1.98 -12.56 -6.84
C ILE A 411 -1.23 -12.76 -5.53
N LYS A 412 -1.29 -13.96 -4.93
CA LYS A 412 -0.57 -14.27 -3.68
C LYS A 412 0.95 -14.11 -3.81
N MET A 413 1.50 -14.53 -4.96
CA MET A 413 2.92 -14.39 -5.27
C MET A 413 3.34 -12.91 -5.31
N ILE A 414 2.55 -12.07 -5.99
CA ILE A 414 2.84 -10.64 -6.15
C ILE A 414 2.60 -9.87 -4.85
N SER A 415 1.45 -10.03 -4.21
CA SER A 415 1.02 -9.19 -3.09
C SER A 415 1.59 -9.62 -1.73
N GLU A 416 2.02 -10.88 -1.58
CA GLU A 416 2.54 -11.37 -0.30
C GLU A 416 3.95 -11.94 -0.43
N ILE A 417 4.19 -12.90 -1.31
CA ILE A 417 5.47 -13.62 -1.33
C ILE A 417 6.61 -12.66 -1.73
N PHE A 418 6.51 -11.97 -2.86
CA PHE A 418 7.57 -11.07 -3.31
C PHE A 418 7.79 -9.91 -2.36
N LEU A 419 6.74 -9.24 -1.88
CA LEU A 419 6.88 -8.13 -0.92
C LEU A 419 7.53 -8.58 0.40
N LYS A 420 7.14 -9.75 0.93
CA LYS A 420 7.74 -10.30 2.16
C LYS A 420 9.19 -10.73 1.95
N GLN A 421 9.54 -11.26 0.77
CA GLN A 421 10.93 -11.59 0.46
C GLN A 421 11.80 -10.33 0.35
N ILE A 422 11.31 -9.27 -0.31
CA ILE A 422 12.02 -7.98 -0.36
C ILE A 422 12.24 -7.43 1.04
N ARG A 423 11.20 -7.44 1.89
CA ARG A 423 11.31 -7.04 3.30
C ARG A 423 12.41 -7.81 4.06
N ARG A 424 12.46 -9.14 3.91
CA ARG A 424 13.48 -9.99 4.53
C ARG A 424 14.88 -9.67 4.02
N LEU A 425 15.04 -9.45 2.71
CA LEU A 425 16.32 -9.08 2.12
C LEU A 425 16.80 -7.72 2.66
N ASN A 426 15.91 -6.73 2.76
CA ASN A 426 16.23 -5.43 3.32
C ASN A 426 16.67 -5.52 4.78
N TYR A 427 15.97 -6.30 5.62
CA TYR A 427 16.41 -6.54 7.00
C TYR A 427 17.73 -7.28 7.08
N ASN A 428 17.94 -8.33 6.27
CA ASN A 428 19.21 -9.04 6.24
C ASN A 428 20.36 -8.09 5.92
N LEU A 429 20.23 -7.27 4.87
CA LEU A 429 21.24 -6.29 4.47
C LEU A 429 21.48 -5.24 5.56
N PHE A 430 20.43 -4.81 6.26
CA PHE A 430 20.53 -3.83 7.35
C PHE A 430 21.24 -4.39 8.60
N TYR A 431 20.90 -5.61 9.02
CA TYR A 431 21.44 -6.25 10.21
C TYR A 431 22.81 -6.89 10.00
N GLU A 432 23.12 -7.36 8.79
CA GLU A 432 24.46 -7.87 8.44
C GLU A 432 25.51 -6.75 8.36
N HIS A 433 25.09 -5.48 8.23
CA HIS A 433 25.99 -4.33 8.15
C HIS A 433 26.66 -4.04 9.51
N GLN A 434 27.91 -4.47 9.69
CA GLN A 434 28.61 -4.41 10.99
C GLN A 434 28.80 -2.98 11.55
N ASP A 435 28.97 -1.96 10.71
CA ASP A 435 29.12 -0.56 11.17
C ASP A 435 27.85 -0.01 11.84
N LEU A 436 26.70 -0.67 11.67
CA LEU A 436 25.43 -0.25 12.25
C LEU A 436 25.08 -0.99 13.54
N LYS A 437 25.90 -1.97 13.96
CA LYS A 437 25.57 -2.87 15.08
C LYS A 437 25.09 -2.13 16.34
N ASP A 438 25.80 -1.07 16.71
CA ASP A 438 25.53 -0.24 17.88
C ASP A 438 24.80 1.07 17.51
N ARG A 439 24.21 1.17 16.31
CA ARG A 439 23.58 2.39 15.75
C ARG A 439 22.24 2.10 15.07
N ARG A 440 21.60 0.98 15.39
CA ARG A 440 20.34 0.55 14.77
C ARG A 440 19.39 -0.09 15.77
N ILE A 441 18.10 0.11 15.54
CA ILE A 441 17.01 -0.60 16.24
C ILE A 441 15.83 -0.80 15.29
N THR A 442 14.94 -1.74 15.60
CA THR A 442 13.64 -1.85 14.94
C THR A 442 12.50 -1.79 15.96
N ALA A 443 11.40 -1.13 15.59
CA ALA A 443 10.16 -1.13 16.34
C ALA A 443 9.08 -1.81 15.49
N LEU A 444 8.67 -3.02 15.88
CA LEU A 444 7.67 -3.81 15.15
C LEU A 444 6.31 -3.76 15.87
N ILE A 445 5.24 -3.53 15.12
CA ILE A 445 3.87 -3.44 15.69
C ILE A 445 3.45 -4.68 16.50
N TYR A 446 3.97 -5.87 16.16
CA TYR A 446 3.58 -7.13 16.79
C TYR A 446 4.56 -7.61 17.86
N GLU A 447 5.69 -6.94 18.07
CA GLU A 447 6.78 -7.42 18.95
C GLU A 447 6.31 -7.62 20.39
N LEU A 448 5.46 -6.70 20.87
CA LEU A 448 4.92 -6.73 22.22
C LEU A 448 3.55 -7.40 22.29
N THR A 449 3.24 -8.28 21.32
CA THR A 449 2.15 -9.26 21.48
C THR A 449 2.63 -10.41 22.35
N LYS A 450 1.72 -11.04 23.12
CA LYS A 450 2.09 -12.12 24.04
C LYS A 450 2.80 -13.28 23.34
N GLU A 451 2.30 -13.66 22.17
CA GLU A 451 2.86 -14.76 21.38
C GLU A 451 4.28 -14.44 20.90
N GLN A 452 4.49 -13.28 20.26
CA GLN A 452 5.79 -12.95 19.69
C GLN A 452 6.84 -12.66 20.78
N TYR A 453 6.46 -11.95 21.83
CA TYR A 453 7.34 -11.67 22.96
C TYR A 453 7.83 -12.98 23.64
N GLN A 454 6.95 -13.97 23.79
CA GLN A 454 7.29 -15.25 24.42
C GLN A 454 8.09 -16.18 23.51
N ASN A 455 7.77 -16.21 22.22
CA ASN A 455 8.46 -17.03 21.23
C ASN A 455 9.87 -16.53 20.93
N GLY A 456 10.17 -15.25 21.21
CA GLY A 456 11.45 -14.63 20.88
C GLY A 456 11.67 -14.47 19.37
N GLU A 457 10.59 -14.56 18.59
CA GLU A 457 10.63 -14.34 17.14
C GLU A 457 10.73 -12.83 16.87
N SER A 458 11.90 -12.38 16.44
CA SER A 458 12.11 -11.03 15.95
C SER A 458 12.86 -11.06 14.62
N ASP A 459 12.67 -10.03 13.80
CA ASP A 459 13.50 -9.85 12.60
C ASP A 459 14.94 -9.42 12.96
N GLU A 460 15.22 -9.12 14.24
CA GLU A 460 16.55 -8.90 14.79
C GLU A 460 17.21 -10.27 15.05
N LYS A 461 17.90 -10.81 14.05
CA LYS A 461 18.53 -12.15 14.06
C LYS A 461 19.50 -12.46 15.23
N GLU A 462 19.81 -11.50 16.09
CA GLU A 462 20.85 -11.61 17.12
C GLU A 462 20.46 -11.09 18.52
N SER A 463 19.27 -10.49 18.72
CA SER A 463 18.94 -9.95 20.05
C SER A 463 18.23 -11.01 20.90
N GLU A 464 18.99 -11.80 21.65
CA GLU A 464 18.44 -12.37 22.87
C GLU A 464 18.16 -11.20 23.82
N VAL A 465 16.89 -10.80 23.98
CA VAL A 465 16.52 -10.01 25.14
C VAL A 465 16.96 -10.84 26.35
N LYS A 466 18.02 -10.42 27.03
CA LYS A 466 18.48 -11.08 28.25
C LYS A 466 17.37 -10.90 29.28
N ARG A 467 16.51 -11.92 29.39
CA ARG A 467 15.39 -11.99 30.35
C ARG A 467 15.91 -11.55 31.72
N GLY A 468 15.28 -10.52 32.29
CA GLY A 468 15.59 -10.00 33.62
C GLY A 468 16.25 -8.61 33.70
N GLN A 469 16.71 -8.01 32.59
CA GLN A 469 17.25 -6.63 32.62
C GLN A 469 16.19 -5.53 32.45
N ILE A 470 15.09 -5.84 31.76
CA ILE A 470 13.95 -4.94 31.54
C ILE A 470 12.71 -5.62 32.12
N PRO A 471 11.85 -4.90 32.89
CA PRO A 471 10.59 -5.45 33.37
C PRO A 471 9.69 -5.94 32.23
N ASP A 472 9.10 -7.12 32.38
CA ASP A 472 8.25 -7.72 31.36
C ASP A 472 7.01 -6.84 31.06
N PRO A 473 6.49 -6.85 29.81
CA PRO A 473 5.25 -6.19 29.48
C PRO A 473 4.07 -6.75 30.29
N GLY A 474 3.17 -5.86 30.74
CA GLY A 474 1.92 -6.25 31.40
C GLY A 474 0.83 -6.72 30.43
N ASP A 475 -0.19 -7.40 30.93
CA ASP A 475 -1.32 -7.91 30.12
C ASP A 475 -2.04 -6.81 29.32
N GLY A 476 -2.09 -5.58 29.85
CA GLY A 476 -2.64 -4.42 29.14
C GLY A 476 -1.85 -4.07 27.86
N ILE A 477 -0.51 -4.16 27.90
CA ILE A 477 0.35 -3.93 26.74
C ILE A 477 0.12 -5.04 25.72
N TYR A 478 0.12 -6.31 26.14
CA TYR A 478 -0.12 -7.44 25.24
C TYR A 478 -1.48 -7.32 24.53
N ALA A 479 -2.53 -6.93 25.25
CA ALA A 479 -3.85 -6.73 24.67
C ALA A 479 -3.88 -5.58 23.65
N ALA A 480 -3.30 -4.43 24.01
CA ALA A 480 -3.25 -3.26 23.13
C ALA A 480 -2.42 -3.52 21.86
N ALA A 481 -1.25 -4.17 22.00
CA ALA A 481 -0.40 -4.57 20.89
C ALA A 481 -1.11 -5.57 19.97
N LYS A 482 -1.83 -6.55 20.53
CA LYS A 482 -2.62 -7.50 19.75
C LYS A 482 -3.67 -6.78 18.92
N ILE A 483 -4.48 -5.92 19.55
CA ILE A 483 -5.49 -5.12 18.86
C ILE A 483 -4.84 -4.26 17.77
N ALA A 484 -3.71 -3.60 18.03
CA ALA A 484 -3.00 -2.82 17.02
C ALA A 484 -2.53 -3.68 15.82
N SER A 485 -1.90 -4.82 16.09
CA SER A 485 -1.30 -5.70 15.08
C SER A 485 -2.33 -6.35 14.12
N GLU A 486 -3.57 -6.53 14.56
CA GLU A 486 -4.66 -7.11 13.77
C GLU A 486 -5.27 -6.13 12.74
N MET A 487 -4.93 -4.84 12.82
CA MET A 487 -5.43 -3.84 11.87
C MET A 487 -5.04 -4.23 10.43
N GLY A 488 -5.98 -4.13 9.49
CA GLY A 488 -5.71 -4.36 8.07
C GLY A 488 -4.93 -3.22 7.42
N THR A 489 -4.41 -3.45 6.21
CA THR A 489 -3.82 -2.39 5.38
C THR A 489 -4.92 -1.67 4.60
N THR A 490 -5.57 -0.70 5.25
CA THR A 490 -6.67 0.11 4.69
C THR A 490 -6.41 1.61 4.91
N LEU A 491 -7.17 2.46 4.22
CA LEU A 491 -7.18 3.92 4.42
C LEU A 491 -8.46 4.38 5.14
N TRP A 492 -9.04 3.49 5.94
CA TRP A 492 -10.24 3.74 6.74
C TRP A 492 -10.32 2.77 7.92
N PHE A 493 -11.12 3.10 8.92
CA PHE A 493 -11.42 2.21 10.04
C PHE A 493 -12.77 1.52 9.86
N SER A 494 -12.81 0.18 9.95
CA SER A 494 -14.07 -0.55 9.87
C SER A 494 -14.95 -0.31 11.12
N ILE A 495 -16.20 -0.78 11.06
CA ILE A 495 -17.10 -0.74 12.23
C ILE A 495 -16.49 -1.57 13.38
N GLU A 496 -15.86 -2.70 13.07
CA GLU A 496 -15.17 -3.57 14.01
C GLU A 496 -13.96 -2.86 14.64
N ASP A 497 -13.20 -2.09 13.85
CA ASP A 497 -12.08 -1.31 14.36
C ASP A 497 -12.51 -0.23 15.34
N LYS A 498 -13.63 0.45 15.05
CA LYS A 498 -14.20 1.48 15.95
C LYS A 498 -14.69 0.86 17.25
N LYS A 499 -15.29 -0.34 17.22
CA LYS A 499 -15.76 -1.07 18.43
C LYS A 499 -14.62 -1.42 19.40
N VAL A 500 -13.43 -1.70 18.89
CA VAL A 500 -12.26 -2.07 19.72
C VAL A 500 -11.33 -0.88 19.99
N TYR A 501 -11.75 0.35 19.65
CA TYR A 501 -10.93 1.56 19.77
C TYR A 501 -9.56 1.39 19.10
N ARG A 502 -9.54 0.85 17.87
CA ARG A 502 -8.31 0.49 17.14
C ARG A 502 -7.34 1.66 17.02
N LEU A 503 -7.83 2.87 16.75
CA LEU A 503 -7.03 4.09 16.65
C LEU A 503 -6.21 4.34 17.95
N LYS A 504 -6.88 4.35 19.11
CA LYS A 504 -6.25 4.52 20.42
C LYS A 504 -5.18 3.45 20.67
N ASN A 505 -5.50 2.20 20.37
CA ASN A 505 -4.58 1.07 20.55
C ASN A 505 -3.35 1.17 19.62
N LEU A 506 -3.54 1.57 18.36
CA LEU A 506 -2.44 1.75 17.40
C LEU A 506 -1.47 2.86 17.81
N VAL A 507 -1.99 4.03 18.25
CA VAL A 507 -1.14 5.12 18.73
C VAL A 507 -0.37 4.68 19.96
N SER A 508 -1.06 4.09 20.94
CA SER A 508 -0.45 3.62 22.19
C SER A 508 0.60 2.55 21.91
N CYS A 509 0.33 1.66 20.95
CA CYS A 509 1.29 0.65 20.50
C CYS A 509 2.56 1.26 19.93
N GLY A 510 2.46 2.30 19.09
CA GLY A 510 3.63 3.06 18.65
C GLY A 510 4.42 3.65 19.81
N GLN A 511 3.72 4.23 20.79
CA GLN A 511 4.35 4.88 21.95
C GLN A 511 5.13 3.90 22.83
N PHE A 512 4.49 2.84 23.31
CA PHE A 512 5.14 1.90 24.22
C PHE A 512 6.19 1.03 23.51
N THR A 513 6.02 0.76 22.20
CA THR A 513 7.01 -0.01 21.44
C THR A 513 8.28 0.80 21.19
N ALA A 514 8.15 2.10 20.94
CA ALA A 514 9.31 3.00 20.87
C ALA A 514 10.06 3.06 22.21
N CYS A 515 9.32 3.23 23.32
CA CYS A 515 9.87 3.21 24.68
C CYS A 515 10.66 1.93 24.97
N PHE A 516 10.05 0.77 24.71
CA PHE A 516 10.66 -0.52 24.97
C PHE A 516 11.95 -0.72 24.16
N ASN A 517 11.92 -0.42 22.86
CA ASN A 517 13.06 -0.64 21.98
C ASN A 517 14.22 0.33 22.22
N LEU A 518 13.93 1.58 22.60
CA LEU A 518 14.96 2.54 23.01
C LEU A 518 15.60 2.14 24.35
N LEU A 519 14.81 1.63 25.30
CA LEU A 519 15.34 1.09 26.55
C LEU A 519 16.22 -0.15 26.29
N LYS A 520 15.72 -1.10 25.50
CA LYS A 520 16.46 -2.31 25.07
C LYS A 520 17.80 -1.92 24.45
N TYR A 521 17.80 -0.98 23.52
CA TYR A 521 19.00 -0.48 22.87
C TYR A 521 20.03 0.08 23.86
N CYS A 522 19.62 0.95 24.78
CA CYS A 522 20.56 1.49 25.76
C CYS A 522 21.13 0.40 26.69
N VAL A 523 20.31 -0.56 27.09
CA VAL A 523 20.73 -1.71 27.92
C VAL A 523 21.72 -2.60 27.15
N ASP A 524 21.49 -2.82 25.86
CA ASP A 524 22.36 -3.59 24.99
C ASP A 524 23.70 -2.88 24.77
N LEU A 525 23.70 -1.57 24.54
CA LEU A 525 24.92 -0.75 24.45
C LEU A 525 25.75 -0.81 25.74
N LYS A 526 25.08 -0.76 26.90
CA LYS A 526 25.74 -0.89 28.21
C LYS A 526 26.36 -2.27 28.39
N SER A 527 25.62 -3.31 28.00
CA SER A 527 26.06 -4.71 28.09
C SER A 527 27.20 -5.05 27.14
N SER A 528 27.20 -4.48 25.93
CA SER A 528 28.25 -4.69 24.91
C SER A 528 29.50 -3.83 25.14
N LYS A 529 29.46 -2.90 26.11
CA LYS A 529 30.50 -1.90 26.37
C LYS A 529 30.82 -1.07 25.11
N ALA A 530 29.77 -0.65 24.41
CA ALA A 530 29.90 0.21 23.23
C ALA A 530 30.61 1.53 23.59
N LYS A 531 31.31 2.12 22.62
CA LYS A 531 32.00 3.41 22.78
C LYS A 531 30.99 4.57 22.74
N VAL A 532 30.32 4.81 23.86
CA VAL A 532 29.35 5.92 24.06
C VAL A 532 29.69 6.67 25.35
N ASN A 533 29.13 7.87 25.55
CA ASN A 533 29.22 8.57 26.84
C ASN A 533 28.45 7.77 27.92
N PRO A 534 29.12 7.25 28.96
CA PRO A 534 28.48 6.41 29.98
C PRO A 534 27.45 7.16 30.83
N GLU A 535 27.71 8.43 31.17
CA GLU A 535 26.81 9.24 32.00
C GLU A 535 25.48 9.48 31.28
N LEU A 536 25.57 9.86 30.00
CA LEU A 536 24.41 10.07 29.15
C LEU A 536 23.65 8.76 28.89
N LEU A 537 24.36 7.65 28.70
CA LEU A 537 23.73 6.34 28.53
C LEU A 537 22.91 5.97 29.77
N ASP A 538 23.46 6.16 30.96
CA ASP A 538 22.79 5.85 32.22
C ASP A 538 21.58 6.76 32.47
N GLU A 539 21.69 8.06 32.18
CA GLU A 539 20.56 8.99 32.20
C GLU A 539 19.43 8.51 31.28
N MET A 540 19.75 8.13 30.04
CA MET A 540 18.75 7.69 29.07
C MET A 540 18.10 6.36 29.46
N ILE A 541 18.84 5.43 30.06
CA ILE A 541 18.26 4.20 30.63
C ILE A 541 17.24 4.55 31.71
N GLU A 542 17.55 5.47 32.61
CA GLU A 542 16.63 5.89 33.67
C GLU A 542 15.36 6.54 33.12
N VAL A 543 15.49 7.44 32.14
CA VAL A 543 14.35 8.08 31.45
C VAL A 543 13.43 7.03 30.84
N PHE A 544 13.97 6.14 30.01
CA PHE A 544 13.17 5.14 29.32
C PHE A 544 12.60 4.09 30.29
N ALA A 545 13.35 3.69 31.33
CA ALA A 545 12.86 2.76 32.34
C ALA A 545 11.72 3.36 33.17
N ASN A 546 11.78 4.65 33.50
CA ASN A 546 10.71 5.34 34.21
C ASN A 546 9.44 5.41 33.36
N ASP A 547 9.55 5.76 32.08
CA ASP A 547 8.41 5.78 31.17
C ASP A 547 7.86 4.38 30.90
N TRP A 548 8.73 3.37 30.78
CA TRP A 548 8.31 1.97 30.63
C TRP A 548 7.47 1.49 31.81
N ARG A 549 7.85 1.83 33.05
CA ARG A 549 7.04 1.51 34.24
C ARG A 549 5.66 2.17 34.20
N LYS A 550 5.54 3.38 33.65
CA LYS A 550 4.23 4.04 33.45
C LYS A 550 3.38 3.28 32.44
N PHE A 551 3.96 2.84 31.31
CA PHE A 551 3.27 2.02 30.31
C PHE A 551 2.82 0.67 30.86
N ILE A 552 3.64 0.00 31.67
CA ILE A 552 3.25 -1.26 32.33
C ILE A 552 2.01 -1.04 33.21
N LYS A 553 1.96 0.08 33.95
CA LYS A 553 0.82 0.42 34.80
C LYS A 553 -0.42 0.83 33.99
N ASN A 554 -0.24 1.61 32.93
CA ASN A 554 -1.30 2.02 32.01
C ASN A 554 -0.74 2.09 30.58
N PRO A 555 -1.10 1.16 29.68
CA PRO A 555 -0.60 1.16 28.30
C PRO A 555 -1.03 2.40 27.51
N TYR A 556 -2.05 3.12 27.98
CA TYR A 556 -2.59 4.34 27.36
C TYR A 556 -2.08 5.63 28.02
N TRP A 557 -1.10 5.55 28.94
CA TRP A 557 -0.64 6.70 29.73
C TRP A 557 -0.33 7.93 28.86
N LEU A 558 0.54 7.78 27.85
CA LEU A 558 0.95 8.90 27.02
C LEU A 558 -0.16 9.33 26.05
N HIS A 559 -0.88 8.38 25.46
CA HIS A 559 -2.05 8.69 24.63
C HIS A 559 -3.07 9.57 25.36
N ASP A 560 -3.42 9.21 26.61
CA ASP A 560 -4.40 9.94 27.40
C ASP A 560 -3.85 11.32 27.82
N GLN A 561 -2.53 11.46 28.00
CA GLN A 561 -1.88 12.75 28.20
C GLN A 561 -1.92 13.63 26.93
N ASP A 562 -1.62 13.08 25.76
CA ASP A 562 -1.62 13.82 24.49
C ASP A 562 -3.03 14.26 24.04
N ARG A 563 -4.08 13.68 24.64
CA ARG A 563 -5.48 14.02 24.36
C ARG A 563 -6.06 15.08 25.30
N ASN A 564 -5.38 15.38 26.41
CA ASN A 564 -5.76 16.42 27.36
C ASN A 564 -5.00 17.71 27.07
#